data_AF-A0A9X5QLJ7-F1
#
_entry.id   AF-A0A9X5QLJ7-F1
#
_cell.length_a   1.000
_cell.length_b   1.000
_cell.length_c   1.000
_cell.angle_alpha   90.00
_cell.angle_beta   90.00
_cell.angle_gamma   90.00
#
_symmetry.space_group_name_H-M   'P 1'
#
loop_
_entity.id
_entity.type
_entity.pdbx_description
1 polymer ?
#
loop_
_entity_poly.entity_id
_entity_poly.type
_entity_poly.pdbx_seq_one_letter_code
_entity_poly.pdbx_strand_id
1 'polypeptide(L)'
;MGVFGFSLALLLLLPGYGLATFLFTGPDVIQGVQPNQGESLTASSFILIMLASAVFIGAFFAWVVSEPQVQAFTFDETQQLLTLTLTRRCRSPVEVHVPFSEIISIRPYVMTSSAHDGHFRVVYRAAKGKVFEHRLGDGTSLENIEFHGAWLRGMLGGRMGELLDLDK
;
A
#
# COMPACT_ATOMS: atom_id res chain seq x y z
N MET A 1 11.02 10.12 -13.12
CA MET A 1 9.73 10.83 -12.92
C MET A 1 9.08 11.30 -14.24
N GLY A 2 9.83 11.85 -15.22
CA GLY A 2 9.25 12.48 -16.43
C GLY A 2 8.42 11.57 -17.35
N VAL A 3 8.92 10.38 -17.71
CA VAL A 3 8.20 9.45 -18.61
C VAL A 3 6.96 8.86 -17.93
N PHE A 4 7.05 8.61 -16.62
CA PHE A 4 6.00 7.98 -15.84
C PHE A 4 4.78 8.89 -15.62
N GLY A 5 5.03 10.18 -15.30
CA GLY A 5 3.96 11.17 -15.19
C GLY A 5 3.27 11.45 -16.53
N PHE A 6 4.03 11.41 -17.63
CA PHE A 6 3.49 11.56 -18.98
C PHE A 6 2.57 10.41 -19.39
N SER A 7 2.97 9.16 -19.14
CA SER A 7 2.12 7.99 -19.41
C SER A 7 0.83 8.01 -18.58
N LEU A 8 0.90 8.41 -17.31
CA LEU A 8 -0.28 8.55 -16.46
C LEU A 8 -1.22 9.65 -16.96
N ALA A 9 -0.67 10.80 -17.39
CA ALA A 9 -1.46 11.90 -17.95
C ALA A 9 -2.18 11.49 -19.24
N LEU A 10 -1.51 10.77 -20.14
CA LEU A 10 -2.14 10.23 -21.36
C LEU A 10 -3.27 9.25 -21.03
N LEU A 11 -3.06 8.39 -20.04
CA LEU A 11 -4.05 7.39 -19.64
C LEU A 11 -5.27 8.04 -18.97
N LEU A 12 -5.08 9.14 -18.23
CA LEU A 12 -6.16 9.97 -17.66
C LEU A 12 -6.90 10.82 -18.71
N LEU A 13 -6.23 11.20 -19.80
CA LEU A 13 -6.82 11.99 -20.88
C LEU A 13 -7.74 11.16 -21.78
N LEU A 14 -7.47 9.86 -21.93
CA LEU A 14 -8.27 8.96 -22.77
C LEU A 14 -9.77 8.97 -22.39
N PRO A 15 -10.15 8.75 -21.11
CA PRO A 15 -11.55 8.85 -20.68
C PRO A 15 -12.19 10.22 -20.94
N GLY A 16 -11.43 11.30 -20.75
CA GLY A 16 -11.92 12.66 -21.02
C GLY A 16 -12.18 12.90 -22.50
N TYR A 17 -11.28 12.40 -23.37
CA TYR A 17 -11.47 12.43 -24.81
C TYR A 17 -12.67 11.60 -25.26
N GLY A 18 -12.86 10.41 -24.68
CA GLY A 18 -14.02 9.56 -24.98
C GLY A 18 -15.36 10.10 -24.50
N LEU A 19 -15.38 10.82 -23.38
CA LEU A 19 -16.57 11.55 -22.94
C LEU A 19 -16.90 12.69 -23.91
N ALA A 20 -15.89 13.45 -24.34
CA ALA A 20 -16.07 14.54 -25.29
C ALA A 20 -16.59 14.04 -26.64
N THR A 21 -15.99 13.00 -27.22
CA THR A 21 -16.48 12.43 -28.48
C THR A 21 -17.91 11.93 -28.34
N PHE A 22 -18.25 11.20 -27.27
CA PHE A 22 -19.62 10.76 -27.02
C PHE A 22 -20.63 11.91 -26.90
N LEU A 23 -20.26 13.01 -26.25
CA LEU A 23 -21.13 14.19 -26.10
C LEU A 23 -21.33 14.95 -27.42
N PHE A 24 -20.30 15.00 -28.28
CA PHE A 24 -20.36 15.74 -29.54
C PHE A 24 -20.94 14.92 -30.72
N THR A 25 -20.80 13.58 -30.73
CA THR A 25 -21.32 12.72 -31.81
C THR A 25 -22.53 11.87 -31.41
N GLY A 26 -22.81 11.71 -30.11
CA GLY A 26 -23.98 11.01 -29.58
C GLY A 26 -25.34 11.53 -30.08
N PRO A 27 -25.54 12.85 -30.33
CA PRO A 27 -26.81 13.36 -30.83
C PRO A 27 -27.17 12.88 -32.25
N ASP A 28 -26.18 12.72 -33.13
CA ASP A 28 -26.40 12.31 -34.53
C ASP A 28 -26.80 10.82 -34.64
N VAL A 29 -26.31 9.98 -33.71
CA VAL A 29 -26.64 8.55 -33.64
C VAL A 29 -28.08 8.33 -33.15
N ILE A 30 -28.64 9.24 -32.35
CA ILE A 30 -30.02 9.18 -31.85
C ILE A 30 -31.03 9.57 -32.96
N GLN A 31 -30.59 10.31 -34.00
CA GLN A 31 -31.44 10.75 -35.11
C GLN A 31 -31.67 9.69 -36.22
N GLY A 32 -31.27 8.44 -36.00
CA GLY A 32 -31.68 7.32 -36.86
C GLY A 32 -30.90 7.16 -38.16
N VAL A 33 -29.72 7.79 -38.28
CA VAL A 33 -28.76 7.44 -39.33
C VAL A 33 -28.20 6.05 -39.01
N GLN A 34 -28.49 5.06 -39.85
CA GLN A 34 -27.98 3.70 -39.65
C GLN A 34 -26.44 3.73 -39.69
N PRO A 35 -25.77 3.32 -38.59
CA PRO A 35 -24.32 3.26 -38.58
C PRO A 35 -23.86 2.16 -39.54
N ASN A 36 -22.89 2.48 -40.38
CA ASN A 36 -22.31 1.52 -41.32
C ASN A 36 -21.63 0.41 -40.50
N GLN A 37 -21.62 -0.86 -40.94
CA GLN A 37 -21.16 -2.00 -40.09
C GLN A 37 -19.72 -1.83 -39.52
N GLY A 38 -18.88 -0.99 -40.13
CA GLY A 38 -17.56 -0.61 -39.61
C GLY A 38 -17.56 0.35 -38.41
N GLU A 39 -18.62 1.13 -38.19
CA GLU A 39 -18.78 2.06 -37.06
C GLU A 39 -19.14 1.35 -35.75
N SER A 40 -19.86 0.22 -35.84
CA SER A 40 -20.24 -0.59 -34.67
C SER A 40 -19.04 -1.23 -33.96
N LEU A 41 -18.09 -1.77 -34.73
CA LEU A 41 -16.87 -2.39 -34.20
C LEU A 41 -15.90 -1.35 -33.62
N THR A 42 -15.80 -0.18 -34.26
CA THR A 42 -14.97 0.92 -33.76
C THR A 42 -15.55 1.54 -32.48
N ALA A 43 -16.87 1.69 -32.39
CA ALA A 43 -17.54 2.09 -31.15
C ALA A 43 -17.34 1.06 -30.02
N SER A 44 -17.49 -0.24 -30.31
CA SER A 44 -17.31 -1.32 -29.32
C SER A 44 -15.87 -1.41 -28.80
N SER A 45 -14.87 -1.28 -29.68
CA SER A 45 -13.46 -1.30 -29.30
C SER A 45 -13.06 -0.03 -28.53
N PHE A 46 -13.63 1.13 -28.90
CA PHE A 46 -13.43 2.38 -28.18
C PHE A 46 -13.92 2.30 -26.73
N ILE A 47 -15.14 1.79 -26.52
CA ILE A 47 -15.72 1.59 -25.18
C ILE A 47 -14.84 0.64 -24.35
N LEU A 48 -14.32 -0.43 -24.97
CA LEU A 48 -13.46 -1.39 -24.28
C LEU A 48 -12.12 -0.78 -23.87
N ILE A 49 -11.52 0.08 -24.71
CA ILE A 49 -10.31 0.84 -24.37
C ILE A 49 -10.56 1.82 -23.23
N MET A 50 -11.70 2.53 -23.23
CA MET A 50 -12.10 3.41 -22.14
C MET A 50 -12.23 2.64 -20.82
N LEU A 51 -12.93 1.51 -20.85
CA LEU A 51 -13.12 0.67 -19.66
C LEU A 51 -11.77 0.13 -19.13
N ALA A 52 -10.92 -0.38 -20.01
CA ALA A 52 -9.59 -0.86 -19.65
C ALA A 52 -8.73 0.25 -19.02
N SER A 53 -8.77 1.47 -19.58
CA SER A 53 -8.05 2.61 -19.03
C SER A 53 -8.57 3.00 -17.65
N ALA A 54 -9.89 3.03 -17.43
CA ALA A 54 -10.49 3.35 -16.15
C ALA A 54 -10.12 2.33 -15.06
N VAL A 55 -10.16 1.03 -15.38
CA VAL A 55 -9.73 -0.04 -14.48
C VAL A 55 -8.25 0.12 -14.14
N PHE A 56 -7.40 0.40 -15.13
CA PHE A 56 -5.97 0.59 -14.92
C PHE A 56 -5.66 1.80 -14.03
N ILE A 57 -6.38 2.91 -14.21
CA ILE A 57 -6.30 4.09 -13.33
C ILE A 57 -6.67 3.72 -11.90
N GLY A 58 -7.81 3.04 -11.71
CA GLY A 58 -8.26 2.61 -10.39
C GLY A 58 -7.24 1.70 -9.70
N ALA A 59 -6.72 0.70 -10.42
CA ALA A 59 -5.67 -0.19 -9.94
C ALA A 59 -4.39 0.56 -9.58
N PHE A 60 -3.99 1.54 -10.39
CA PHE A 60 -2.83 2.38 -10.13
C PHE A 60 -2.99 3.23 -8.87
N PHE A 61 -4.13 3.88 -8.66
CA PHE A 61 -4.37 4.64 -7.44
C PHE A 61 -4.42 3.74 -6.21
N ALA A 62 -5.06 2.57 -6.30
CA ALA A 62 -5.04 1.58 -5.23
C ALA A 62 -3.60 1.14 -4.89
N TRP A 63 -2.78 0.91 -5.91
CA TRP A 63 -1.35 0.60 -5.76
C TRP A 63 -0.59 1.75 -5.08
N VAL A 64 -0.78 3.00 -5.51
CA VAL A 64 -0.06 4.15 -4.93
C VAL A 64 -0.48 4.42 -3.47
N VAL A 65 -1.76 4.22 -3.15
CA VAL A 65 -2.31 4.48 -1.80
C VAL A 65 -2.06 3.32 -0.83
N SER A 66 -1.60 2.16 -1.33
CA SER A 66 -1.27 0.96 -0.57
C SER A 66 -0.43 1.26 0.68
N GLU A 67 -0.54 0.36 1.67
CA GLU A 67 0.10 0.54 2.98
C GLU A 67 1.62 0.76 2.85
N PRO A 68 2.17 1.66 3.69
CA PRO A 68 3.61 1.89 3.72
C PRO A 68 4.32 0.63 4.24
N GLN A 69 5.42 0.27 3.58
CA GLN A 69 6.26 -0.84 4.00
C GLN A 69 7.40 -0.32 4.87
N VAL A 70 7.74 -1.05 5.93
CA VAL A 70 8.91 -0.74 6.75
C VAL A 70 10.15 -1.32 6.08
N GLN A 71 11.09 -0.46 5.72
CA GLN A 71 12.34 -0.86 5.07
C GLN A 71 13.44 -1.16 6.09
N ALA A 72 13.51 -0.34 7.14
CA ALA A 72 14.46 -0.50 8.22
C ALA A 72 13.80 -0.07 9.53
N PHE A 73 14.26 -0.65 10.62
CA PHE A 73 13.84 -0.27 11.96
C PHE A 73 15.02 -0.40 12.91
N THR A 74 15.02 0.42 13.95
CA THR A 74 15.97 0.30 15.06
C THR A 74 15.29 0.62 16.38
N PHE A 75 15.65 -0.12 17.42
CA PHE A 75 15.23 0.11 18.78
C PHE A 75 16.42 0.69 19.54
N ASP A 76 16.32 1.95 19.96
CA ASP A 76 17.33 2.61 20.78
C ASP A 76 16.94 2.51 22.25
N GLU A 77 17.71 1.74 23.03
CA GLU A 77 17.53 1.58 24.47
C GLU A 77 17.83 2.86 25.24
N THR A 78 18.84 3.62 24.83
CA THR A 78 19.30 4.80 25.56
C THR A 78 18.30 5.93 25.48
N GLN A 79 17.69 6.12 24.31
CA GLN A 79 16.67 7.14 24.08
C GLN A 79 15.24 6.61 24.28
N GLN A 80 15.09 5.30 24.51
CA GLN A 80 13.80 4.60 24.55
C GLN A 80 12.91 4.94 23.33
N LEU A 81 13.50 4.83 22.15
CA LEU A 81 12.92 5.29 20.89
C LEU A 81 12.96 4.19 19.84
N LEU A 82 11.82 3.94 19.20
CA LEU A 82 11.73 3.12 18.00
C LEU A 82 11.80 4.05 16.79
N THR A 83 12.81 3.85 15.94
CA THR A 83 12.92 4.56 14.67
C THR A 83 12.54 3.62 13.54
N LEU A 84 11.60 4.05 12.70
CA LEU A 84 11.10 3.31 11.54
C LEU A 84 11.39 4.09 10.27
N THR A 85 12.00 3.45 9.29
CA THR A 85 12.12 3.98 7.93
C THR A 85 10.98 3.43 7.10
N LEU A 86 9.96 4.25 6.87
CA LEU A 86 8.77 3.90 6.10
C LEU A 86 8.94 4.30 4.64
N THR A 87 8.70 3.37 3.73
CA THR A 87 8.70 3.65 2.29
C THR A 87 7.28 3.48 1.75
N ARG A 88 6.77 4.53 1.11
CA ARG A 88 5.48 4.50 0.42
C ARG A 88 5.69 4.44 -1.09
N ARG A 89 4.81 3.73 -1.79
CA ARG A 89 4.91 3.59 -3.25
C ARG A 89 4.89 4.98 -3.92
N CYS A 90 5.83 5.20 -4.84
CA CYS A 90 6.04 6.47 -5.53
C CYS A 90 6.42 7.67 -4.64
N ARG A 91 6.89 7.44 -3.40
CA ARG A 91 7.40 8.50 -2.50
C ARG A 91 8.77 8.15 -1.95
N SER A 92 9.53 9.17 -1.57
CA SER A 92 10.79 8.98 -0.85
C SER A 92 10.54 8.34 0.53
N PRO A 93 11.51 7.57 1.05
CA PRO A 93 11.46 7.06 2.41
C PRO A 93 11.31 8.20 3.43
N VAL A 94 10.57 7.94 4.51
CA VAL A 94 10.35 8.86 5.61
C VAL A 94 10.71 8.16 6.92
N GLU A 95 11.50 8.83 7.75
CA GLU A 95 11.80 8.36 9.10
C GLU A 95 10.72 8.79 10.08
N VAL A 96 10.30 7.85 10.92
CA VAL A 96 9.32 8.05 11.98
C VAL A 96 9.93 7.62 13.30
N HIS A 97 9.93 8.53 14.26
CA HIS A 97 10.42 8.29 15.60
C HIS A 97 9.24 8.10 16.55
N VAL A 98 9.22 6.97 17.25
CA VAL A 98 8.13 6.55 18.14
C VAL A 98 8.70 6.29 19.53
N PRO A 99 8.39 7.14 20.53
CA PRO A 99 8.78 6.89 21.91
C PRO A 99 8.18 5.58 22.43
N PHE A 100 8.91 4.84 23.26
CA PHE A 100 8.41 3.58 23.83
C PHE A 100 7.14 3.75 24.66
N SER A 101 6.90 4.95 25.20
CA SER A 101 5.66 5.30 25.91
C SER A 101 4.42 5.28 25.00
N GLU A 102 4.60 5.55 23.70
CA GLU A 102 3.52 5.57 22.70
C GLU A 102 3.30 4.21 22.04
N ILE A 103 4.22 3.26 22.27
CA ILE A 103 4.04 1.87 21.84
C ILE A 103 2.93 1.25 22.69
N ILE A 104 1.88 0.78 22.03
CA ILE A 104 0.75 0.11 22.67
C ILE A 104 1.11 -1.36 22.88
N SER A 105 1.61 -2.01 21.84
CA SER A 105 2.05 -3.39 21.92
C SER A 105 3.04 -3.75 20.81
N ILE A 106 3.94 -4.68 21.11
CA ILE A 106 4.74 -5.39 20.11
C ILE A 106 4.44 -6.88 20.28
N ARG A 107 4.13 -7.59 19.19
CA ARG A 107 3.90 -9.03 19.23
C ARG A 107 4.71 -9.73 18.15
N PRO A 108 5.56 -10.71 18.49
CA PRO A 108 6.19 -11.54 17.48
C PRO A 108 5.15 -12.49 16.89
N TYR A 109 5.26 -12.79 15.61
CA TYR A 109 4.40 -13.79 14.98
C TYR A 109 5.10 -14.50 13.83
N VAL A 110 4.59 -15.67 13.49
CA VAL A 110 5.00 -16.48 12.34
C VAL A 110 3.81 -16.75 11.43
N MET A 111 4.10 -17.01 10.16
CA MET A 111 3.14 -17.48 9.17
C MET A 111 3.70 -18.76 8.54
N THR A 112 2.85 -19.74 8.26
CA THR A 112 3.18 -21.01 7.59
C THR A 112 3.78 -20.77 6.21
N SER A 113 3.35 -19.72 5.52
CA SER A 113 3.93 -19.29 4.23
C SER A 113 5.40 -18.85 4.34
N SER A 114 5.85 -18.52 5.55
CA SER A 114 7.20 -18.08 5.87
C SER A 114 7.71 -18.86 7.08
N ALA A 115 7.57 -20.19 7.06
CA ALA A 115 7.80 -21.08 8.22
C ALA A 115 9.17 -20.95 8.91
N HIS A 116 10.13 -20.25 8.28
CA HIS A 116 11.48 -20.02 8.82
C HIS A 116 11.71 -18.56 9.27
N ASP A 117 10.83 -17.64 8.87
CA ASP A 117 10.95 -16.21 9.16
C ASP A 117 9.90 -15.79 10.20
N GLY A 118 10.35 -15.03 11.19
CA GLY A 118 9.47 -14.39 12.15
C GLY A 118 9.31 -12.91 11.81
N HIS A 119 8.24 -12.32 12.33
CA HIS A 119 7.96 -10.90 12.19
C HIS A 119 7.57 -10.31 13.53
N PHE A 120 7.67 -8.99 13.67
CA PHE A 120 6.98 -8.26 14.73
C PHE A 120 5.80 -7.49 14.16
N ARG A 121 4.66 -7.57 14.84
CA ARG A 121 3.55 -6.62 14.69
C ARG A 121 3.72 -5.55 15.77
N VAL A 122 3.94 -4.31 15.34
CA VAL A 122 4.06 -3.16 16.25
C VAL A 122 2.85 -2.28 16.10
N VAL A 123 2.21 -1.98 17.23
CA VAL A 123 1.08 -1.07 17.33
C VAL A 123 1.48 0.11 18.21
N TYR A 124 1.35 1.33 17.70
CA TYR A 124 1.69 2.55 18.43
C TYR A 124 0.70 3.67 18.15
N ARG A 125 0.68 4.65 19.04
CA ARG A 125 -0.13 5.87 18.93
C ARG A 125 0.76 7.02 18.41
N ALA A 126 0.27 7.75 17.43
CA ALA A 126 0.95 8.95 16.93
C ALA A 126 0.42 10.22 17.63
N ALA A 127 1.11 11.35 17.41
CA ALA A 127 0.85 12.66 18.03
C ALA A 127 -0.58 13.24 17.89
N LYS A 128 -1.47 12.61 17.11
CA LYS A 128 -2.90 12.98 16.97
C LYS A 128 -3.85 11.92 17.55
N GLY A 129 -3.34 11.01 18.38
CA GLY A 129 -4.11 9.87 18.90
C GLY A 129 -4.41 8.78 17.87
N LYS A 130 -3.97 8.95 16.61
CA LYS A 130 -4.14 7.96 15.56
C LYS A 130 -3.27 6.74 15.86
N VAL A 131 -3.87 5.55 15.80
CA VAL A 131 -3.16 4.28 15.98
C VAL A 131 -2.65 3.81 14.62
N PHE A 132 -1.41 3.33 14.62
CA PHE A 132 -0.77 2.72 13.47
C PHE A 132 -0.32 1.32 13.82
N GLU A 133 -0.38 0.45 12.82
CA GLU A 133 0.11 -0.92 12.89
C GLU A 133 1.12 -1.12 11.76
N HIS A 134 2.29 -1.66 12.09
CA HIS A 134 3.32 -2.01 11.13
C HIS A 134 3.89 -3.40 11.38
N ARG A 135 4.21 -4.07 10.29
CA ARG A 135 5.02 -5.29 10.27
C ARG A 135 6.49 -4.90 10.21
N LEU A 136 7.30 -5.52 11.08
CA LEU A 136 8.76 -5.41 11.09
C LEU A 136 9.38 -6.78 10.92
N GLY A 137 10.67 -6.79 10.54
CA GLY A 137 11.48 -8.00 10.51
C GLY A 137 11.27 -8.87 9.28
N ASP A 138 10.78 -8.32 8.16
CA ASP A 138 10.73 -9.06 6.89
C ASP A 138 12.12 -9.65 6.56
N GLY A 139 12.18 -10.99 6.38
CA GLY A 139 13.43 -11.73 6.14
C GLY A 139 14.29 -11.98 7.38
N THR A 140 13.74 -11.83 8.58
CA THR A 140 14.44 -12.14 9.84
C THR A 140 14.07 -13.55 10.29
N SER A 141 15.08 -14.37 10.65
CA SER A 141 14.82 -15.72 11.16
C SER A 141 14.02 -15.71 12.46
N LEU A 142 13.24 -16.76 12.69
CA LEU A 142 12.48 -16.91 13.93
C LEU A 142 13.36 -16.83 15.18
N GLU A 143 14.52 -17.49 15.17
CA GLU A 143 15.50 -17.44 16.28
C GLU A 143 15.90 -16.00 16.62
N ASN A 144 16.19 -15.18 15.61
CA ASN A 144 16.52 -13.77 15.81
C ASN A 144 15.33 -13.00 16.38
N ILE A 145 14.11 -13.27 15.91
CA ILE A 145 12.89 -12.63 16.43
C ILE A 145 12.64 -12.99 17.89
N GLU A 146 12.84 -14.24 18.28
CA GLU A 146 12.72 -14.68 19.68
C GLU A 146 13.79 -14.05 20.57
N PHE A 147 15.04 -14.02 20.09
CA PHE A 147 16.15 -13.37 20.79
C PHE A 147 15.89 -11.89 21.04
N HIS A 148 15.53 -11.13 20.00
CA HIS A 148 15.20 -9.71 20.13
C HIS A 148 13.91 -9.51 20.94
N GLY A 149 12.96 -10.44 20.86
CA GLY A 149 11.73 -10.41 21.63
C GLY A 149 11.96 -10.53 23.13
N ALA A 150 12.91 -11.37 23.57
CA ALA A 150 13.31 -11.47 24.97
C ALA A 150 13.91 -10.16 25.49
N TRP A 151 14.80 -9.54 24.70
CA TRP A 151 15.37 -8.23 25.02
C TRP A 151 14.30 -7.12 25.08
N LEU A 152 13.41 -7.05 24.07
CA LEU A 152 12.28 -6.10 24.05
C LEU A 152 11.34 -6.29 25.23
N ARG A 153 11.13 -7.53 25.70
CA ARG A 153 10.31 -7.80 26.88
C ARG A 153 10.90 -7.20 28.16
N GLY A 154 12.23 -7.14 28.28
CA GLY A 154 12.90 -6.42 29.37
C GLY A 154 12.59 -4.92 29.39
N MET A 155 12.52 -4.29 28.22
CA MET A 155 12.27 -2.84 28.09
C MET A 155 10.79 -2.46 28.08
N LEU A 156 9.94 -3.27 27.44
CA LEU A 156 8.52 -2.96 27.21
C LEU A 156 7.58 -3.65 28.20
N GLY A 157 8.08 -4.62 28.97
CA GLY A 157 7.31 -5.38 29.95
C GLY A 157 6.08 -6.03 29.32
N GLY A 158 4.91 -5.82 29.94
CA GLY A 158 3.64 -6.40 29.49
C GLY A 158 3.14 -5.92 28.11
N ARG A 159 3.76 -4.89 27.51
CA ARG A 159 3.46 -4.48 26.13
C ARG A 159 4.09 -5.40 25.09
N MET A 160 5.06 -6.23 25.48
CA MET A 160 5.63 -7.26 24.64
C MET A 160 4.78 -8.54 24.76
N GLY A 161 4.03 -8.85 23.71
CA GLY A 161 3.20 -10.05 23.64
C GLY A 161 4.00 -11.32 23.37
N GLU A 162 3.36 -12.46 23.57
CA GLU A 162 3.91 -13.77 23.25
C GLU A 162 3.91 -14.04 21.74
N LEU A 163 4.77 -14.95 21.30
CA LEU A 163 4.83 -15.40 19.90
C LEU A 163 3.48 -15.97 19.47
N LEU A 164 2.95 -15.46 18.36
CA LEU A 164 1.69 -15.89 17.78
C LEU A 164 1.92 -16.66 16.48
N ASP A 165 1.38 -17.86 16.39
CA ASP A 165 1.21 -18.56 15.11
C ASP A 165 -0.09 -18.05 14.47
N LEU A 166 0.00 -17.34 13.34
CA LEU A 166 -1.21 -16.73 12.73
C LEU A 166 -2.08 -17.74 11.98
N ASP A 167 -1.57 -18.95 11.75
CA ASP A 167 -2.24 -19.96 10.93
C ASP A 167 -2.79 -21.15 11.76
N LYS A 168 -2.73 -21.07 13.09
CA LYS A 168 -3.33 -22.03 14.03
C LYS A 168 -4.39 -21.36 14.90
#